data_AF-A0A8T5HD57-F1
#
_entry.id   AF-A0A8T5HD57-F1
#
_cell.length_a   1.000
_cell.length_b   1.000
_cell.length_c   1.000
_cell.angle_alpha   90.00
_cell.angle_beta   90.00
_cell.angle_gamma   90.00
#
_symmetry.space_group_name_H-M   'P 1'
#
loop_
_entity.id
_entity.type
_entity.pdbx_description
1 polymer ?
#
loop_
_entity_poly.entity_id
_entity_poly.type
_entity_poly.pdbx_seq_one_letter_code
_entity_poly.pdbx_strand_id
1 'polypeptide(L)' 'MNKLLKKDPDLFQTLMDKIDEILSCDKVDHYKNLRKPLQHLKRVHVKGPFVLTFKYVKQEDKITLYDFDHHDNIYR' A
#
# COMPACT_ATOMS: atom_id res chain seq x y z
N MET A 1 -2.45 12.03 -5.82
CA MET A 1 -2.65 11.16 -7.00
C MET A 1 -2.26 11.78 -8.35
N ASN A 2 -2.67 13.00 -8.71
CA ASN A 2 -2.53 13.51 -10.09
C ASN A 2 -1.11 13.56 -10.68
N LYS A 3 -0.05 13.57 -9.86
CA LYS A 3 1.34 13.54 -10.36
C LYS A 3 1.76 12.16 -10.87
N LEU A 4 1.31 11.07 -10.23
CA LEU A 4 1.66 9.70 -10.63
C LEU A 4 0.96 9.33 -11.94
N LEU A 5 -0.35 9.59 -12.02
CA LEU A 5 -1.14 9.36 -13.23
C LEU A 5 -0.54 10.03 -14.49
N LYS A 6 -0.02 11.25 -14.32
CA LYS A 6 0.62 11.99 -15.44
C LYS A 6 2.02 11.48 -15.79
N LYS A 7 2.74 10.88 -14.84
CA LYS A 7 4.12 10.43 -15.01
C LYS A 7 4.19 9.00 -15.53
N ASP A 8 3.35 8.13 -14.98
CA ASP A 8 3.30 6.70 -15.29
C ASP A 8 1.87 6.18 -15.08
N PRO A 9 1.01 6.25 -16.12
CA PRO A 9 -0.38 5.83 -16.02
C PRO A 9 -0.51 4.32 -15.78
N ASP A 10 0.41 3.50 -16.27
CA ASP A 10 0.40 2.05 -16.05
C ASP A 10 0.68 1.71 -14.59
N LEU A 11 1.65 2.40 -13.97
CA LEU A 11 1.92 2.25 -12.54
C LEU A 11 0.75 2.74 -11.70
N PHE A 12 0.09 3.82 -12.12
CA PHE A 12 -1.13 4.29 -11.47
C PHE A 12 -2.25 3.25 -11.55
N GLN A 13 -2.50 2.66 -12.73
CA GLN A 13 -3.51 1.62 -12.87
C GLN A 13 -3.19 0.40 -12.01
N THR A 14 -1.93 -0.06 -12.03
CA THR A 14 -1.48 -1.19 -11.20
C THR A 14 -1.66 -0.90 -9.70
N LEU A 15 -1.45 0.35 -9.27
CA LEU A 15 -1.69 0.77 -7.89
C LEU A 15 -3.19 0.73 -7.55
N MET A 16 -4.05 1.23 -8.44
CA MET A 16 -5.50 1.19 -8.23
C MET A 16 -6.02 -0.24 -8.14
N ASP A 17 -5.61 -1.13 -9.05
CA ASP A 17 -5.99 -2.54 -9.03
C ASP A 17 -5.54 -3.21 -7.72
N LYS A 18 -4.36 -2.84 -7.21
CA LYS A 18 -3.86 -3.35 -5.93
C LYS A 18 -4.66 -2.83 -4.74
N ILE A 19 -5.11 -1.58 -4.78
CA ILE A 19 -5.99 -1.01 -3.75
C ILE A 19 -7.33 -1.77 -3.74
N ASP A 20 -7.90 -2.04 -4.91
CA ASP A 20 -9.16 -2.79 -5.03
C ASP A 20 -9.02 -4.22 -4.53
N GLU A 21 -7.88 -4.89 -4.77
CA GLU A 21 -7.56 -6.20 -4.20
C GLU A 21 -7.52 -6.17 -2.66
N ILE A 22 -6.88 -5.15 -2.08
CA ILE A 22 -6.79 -4.98 -0.62
C ILE A 22 -8.18 -4.74 -0.02
N LEU A 23 -8.98 -3.89 -0.66
CA LEU A 23 -10.35 -3.57 -0.22
C LEU A 23 -11.30 -4.76 -0.34
N SER A 24 -11.07 -5.64 -1.32
CA SER A 24 -11.86 -6.84 -1.55
C SER A 24 -11.35 -8.06 -0.77
N CYS A 25 -10.28 -7.90 0.02
CA CYS A 25 -9.67 -9.00 0.76
C CYS A 25 -10.35 -9.22 2.11
N ASP A 26 -11.04 -10.35 2.27
CA ASP A 26 -11.67 -10.75 3.54
C ASP A 26 -10.67 -10.90 4.72
N LYS A 27 -9.38 -11.10 4.41
CA LYS A 27 -8.33 -11.37 5.38
C LYS A 27 -7.18 -10.39 5.27
N VAL A 28 -7.44 -9.09 5.37
CA VAL A 28 -6.43 -8.02 5.35
C VAL A 28 -5.27 -8.26 6.34
N ASP A 29 -5.48 -9.05 7.39
CA ASP A 29 -4.43 -9.40 8.35
C ASP A 29 -3.29 -10.24 7.76
N HIS A 30 -3.47 -10.91 6.62
CA HIS A 30 -2.43 -11.73 5.98
C HIS A 30 -1.24 -10.90 5.43
N TYR A 31 -1.45 -9.60 5.15
CA TYR A 31 -0.39 -8.74 4.68
C TYR A 31 0.66 -8.51 5.77
N LYS A 32 1.94 -8.62 5.37
CA LYS A 32 3.09 -8.45 6.26
C LYS A 32 3.18 -7.02 6.76
N ASN A 33 3.61 -6.86 8.00
CA ASN A 33 3.92 -5.55 8.54
C ASN A 33 5.30 -5.07 8.04
N LEU A 34 5.53 -3.75 8.10
CA LEU A 34 6.87 -3.18 7.99
C LEU A 34 7.76 -3.61 9.18
N ARG A 35 9.07 -3.36 9.04
CA ARG A 35 10.03 -3.57 10.13
C ARG A 35 9.94 -2.40 11.12
N LYS A 36 10.56 -2.56 12.30
CA LYS A 36 10.67 -1.47 13.28
C LYS A 36 11.28 -0.23 12.62
N PRO A 37 10.79 0.99 12.91
CA PRO A 37 9.74 1.35 13.89
C PRO A 37 8.31 1.29 13.33
N LEU A 38 8.13 1.01 12.04
CA LEU A 38 6.85 1.13 11.33
C LEU A 38 5.98 -0.16 11.40
N GLN A 39 6.21 -1.05 12.37
CA GLN A 39 5.53 -2.35 12.46
C GLN A 39 4.01 -2.29 12.63
N HIS A 40 3.45 -1.11 12.86
CA HIS A 40 2.02 -0.85 12.95
C HIS A 40 1.36 -0.66 11.57
N LEU A 41 2.16 -0.57 10.50
CA LEU A 41 1.71 -0.48 9.12
C LEU A 41 1.95 -1.81 8.39
N LYS A 42 0.99 -2.17 7.53
CA LYS A 42 1.06 -3.26 6.57
C LYS A 42 1.71 -2.76 5.28
N ARG A 43 2.39 -3.66 4.56
CA ARG A 43 3.03 -3.38 3.29
C ARG A 43 2.61 -4.38 2.23
N VAL A 44 2.49 -3.91 0.99
CA VAL A 44 2.28 -4.74 -0.20
C VAL A 44 3.11 -4.21 -1.35
N HIS A 45 3.70 -5.12 -2.13
CA HIS A 45 4.38 -4.75 -3.36
C HIS A 45 3.33 -4.51 -4.46
N VAL A 46 3.46 -3.39 -5.16
CA VAL A 46 2.53 -3.01 -6.24
C VAL A 46 3.15 -3.39 -7.58
N LYS A 47 4.33 -2.85 -7.89
CA LYS A 47 5.05 -3.12 -9.15
C LYS A 47 6.55 -2.95 -8.92
N GLY A 48 7.31 -4.02 -9.15
CA GLY A 48 8.76 -4.02 -8.95
C GLY A 48 9.15 -3.53 -7.53
N PRO A 49 9.94 -2.46 -7.41
CA PRO A 49 10.41 -2.00 -6.12
C PRO A 49 9.43 -1.09 -5.37
N PHE A 50 8.28 -0.74 -5.97
CA PHE A 50 7.29 0.14 -5.36
C PHE A 50 6.41 -0.62 -4.37
N VAL A 51 6.23 -0.03 -3.20
CA VAL A 51 5.48 -0.60 -2.07
C VAL A 51 4.41 0.38 -1.65
N LEU A 52 3.20 -0.14 -1.44
CA LEU A 52 2.10 0.58 -0.80
C LEU A 52 2.06 0.19 0.67
N THR A 53 2.00 1.19 1.54
CA THR A 53 1.86 1.02 2.98
C THR A 53 0.47 1.46 3.41
N PHE A 54 -0.15 0.70 4.30
CA PHE A 54 -1.51 0.96 4.75
C PHE A 54 -1.73 0.41 6.16
N LYS A 55 -2.83 0.84 6.78
CA LYS A 55 -3.29 0.33 8.07
C LYS A 55 -4.73 -0.13 7.95
N TYR A 56 -5.03 -1.28 8.53
CA TYR A 56 -6.40 -1.74 8.71
C TYR A 56 -6.86 -1.45 10.14
N VAL A 57 -7.96 -0.71 10.27
CA VAL A 57 -8.61 -0.38 11.54
C VAL A 57 -9.87 -1.24 11.63
N LYS A 58 -9.71 -2.44 12.21
CA LYS A 58 -10.76 -3.47 12.29
C LYS A 58 -12.05 -3.01 12.97
N GLN A 59 -11.94 -2.09 13.94
CA GLN A 59 -13.12 -1.56 14.65
C GLN A 59 -14.02 -0.71 13.75
N GLU A 60 -13.45 -0.08 12.73
CA GLU A 60 -14.15 0.79 11.78
C GLU A 60 -14.32 0.12 10.41
N ASP A 61 -13.86 -1.13 10.27
CA ASP A 61 -13.67 -1.83 9.00
C ASP A 61 -13.04 -0.94 7.90
N LYS A 62 -12.01 -0.20 8.30
CA LYS A 62 -11.45 0.88 7.49
C LYS A 62 -10.00 0.63 7.12
N ILE A 63 -9.68 0.84 5.86
CA ILE A 63 -8.31 0.81 5.34
C ILE A 63 -7.83 2.25 5.11
N THR A 64 -6.73 2.60 5.75
CA THR A 64 -6.05 3.90 5.57
C THR A 64 -4.76 3.67 4.80
N LEU A 65 -4.66 4.25 3.60
CA LEU A 65 -3.43 4.23 2.79
C LEU A 65 -2.48 5.33 3.29
N TYR A 66 -1.24 4.98 3.58
CA TYR A 66 -0.26 5.90 4.17
C TYR A 66 0.70 6.45 3.12
N ASP A 67 1.41 5.58 2.43
CA ASP A 67 2.45 5.99 1.49
C ASP A 67 2.66 4.97 0.37
N PHE A 68 3.09 5.46 -0.78
CA PHE A 68 3.43 4.67 -1.97
C PHE A 68 4.74 5.17 -2.57
N ASP A 69 5.82 4.42 -2.34
CA ASP A 69 7.15 4.78 -2.84
C ASP A 69 8.04 3.54 -3.02
N HIS A 70 9.26 3.75 -3.50
CA HIS A 70 10.30 2.73 -3.56
C HIS A 70 10.59 2.18 -2.15
N HIS A 71 10.77 0.86 -2.03
CA HIS A 71 11.04 0.20 -0.75
C HIS A 71 12.27 0.77 0.00
N ASP A 72 13.25 1.33 -0.71
CA ASP A 72 14.41 2.02 -0.11
C ASP A 72 14.03 3.33 0.61
N ASN A 73 12.99 4.02 0.17
CA ASN A 73 12.54 5.30 0.74
C ASN A 73 11.58 5.12 1.90
N ILE A 74 10.79 4.04 1.92
CA ILE A 74 9.79 3.78 2.96
C ILE A 74 10.42 3.56 4.35
N TYR A 75 11.70 3.18 4.40
CA TYR A 75 12.45 3.00 5.64
C TYR A 75 13.38 4.16 5.98
N ARG A 76 13.46 5.19 5.14
CA ARG A 76 14.30 6.35 5.36
C ARG A 76 13.68 7.34 6.35
#